data_AF-A0A957LHF6-F1
#
_entry.id   AF-A0A957LHF6-F1
#
_cell.length_a   1.000
_cell.length_b   1.000
_cell.length_c   1.000
_cell.angle_alpha   90.00
_cell.angle_beta   90.00
_cell.angle_gamma   90.00
#
_symmetry.space_group_name_H-M   'P 1'
#
loop_
_entity.id
_entity.type
_entity.pdbx_description
1 polymer ?
#
loop_
_entity_poly.entity_id
_entity_poly.type
_entity_poly.pdbx_seq_one_letter_code
_entity_poly.pdbx_strand_id
1 'polypeptide(L)'
;MNKSTPLPVNFFNTHQIETIRSVWRLALPVILTNLLQTSVSVIDTFMVGRLGPIAIAAVGMGNVIRMLVLVLLLSVAAGAMSLIAQAKGARDPERMSFVTRQAISSGVLLSVALMAGGIALA
;
A
#
# COMPACT_ATOMS: atom_id res chain seq x y z
N MET A 1 -30.90 45.22 -12.42
CA MET A 1 -31.63 43.98 -12.08
C MET A 1 -31.32 42.92 -13.14
N ASN A 2 -30.18 42.22 -13.02
CA ASN A 2 -29.74 41.21 -13.99
C ASN A 2 -29.81 39.82 -13.35
N LYS A 3 -30.65 38.95 -13.91
CA LYS A 3 -30.96 37.60 -13.42
C LYS A 3 -29.81 36.65 -13.77
N SER A 4 -28.90 36.43 -12.83
CA SER A 4 -27.93 35.32 -12.87
C SER A 4 -28.55 34.10 -12.20
N THR A 5 -29.57 33.51 -12.83
CA THR A 5 -30.05 32.17 -12.45
C THR A 5 -29.02 31.15 -12.90
N PRO A 6 -28.36 30.40 -12.00
CA PRO A 6 -27.51 29.29 -12.41
C PRO A 6 -28.41 28.19 -13.02
N LEU A 7 -28.03 27.73 -14.21
CA LEU A 7 -28.71 26.66 -14.92
C LEU A 7 -28.64 25.35 -14.07
N PRO A 8 -29.69 24.52 -14.07
CA PRO A 8 -29.65 23.22 -13.42
C PRO A 8 -28.64 22.32 -14.14
N VAL A 9 -27.52 22.08 -13.48
CA VAL A 9 -26.53 21.07 -13.87
C VAL A 9 -27.17 19.68 -13.72
N ASN A 10 -27.70 19.16 -14.82
CA ASN A 10 -28.08 17.75 -14.91
C ASN A 10 -26.80 16.90 -14.91
N PHE A 11 -26.34 16.49 -13.72
CA PHE A 11 -25.23 15.55 -13.49
C PHE A 11 -25.50 14.12 -14.02
N PHE A 12 -26.68 13.88 -14.61
CA PHE A 12 -27.22 12.58 -14.97
C PHE A 12 -27.27 12.37 -16.49
N ASN A 13 -26.12 12.39 -17.19
CA ASN A 13 -26.11 11.90 -18.58
C ASN A 13 -24.76 11.29 -19.01
N THR A 14 -24.80 10.00 -19.38
CA THR A 14 -23.81 9.19 -20.12
C THR A 14 -22.37 9.00 -19.57
N HIS A 15 -21.72 9.98 -18.94
CA HIS A 15 -20.33 9.85 -18.45
C HIS A 15 -20.15 8.95 -17.21
N GLN A 16 -21.22 8.63 -16.48
CA GLN A 16 -21.12 7.78 -15.27
C GLN A 16 -20.88 6.30 -15.59
N ILE A 17 -21.42 5.77 -16.70
CA ILE A 17 -21.27 4.35 -17.06
C ILE A 17 -19.83 4.02 -17.52
N GLU A 18 -19.19 4.97 -18.21
CA GLU A 18 -17.78 4.83 -18.64
C GLU A 18 -16.80 4.88 -17.45
N THR A 19 -17.13 5.72 -16.45
CA THR A 19 -16.37 5.79 -15.19
C THR A 19 -16.51 4.50 -14.39
N ILE A 20 -17.74 3.95 -14.27
CA ILE A 20 -18.00 2.67 -13.58
C ILE A 20 -17.23 1.52 -14.26
N ARG A 21 -17.24 1.45 -15.59
CA ARG A 21 -16.49 0.42 -16.34
C ARG A 21 -14.98 0.51 -16.11
N SER A 22 -14.43 1.73 -16.03
CA SER A 22 -13.01 1.96 -15.72
C SER A 22 -12.65 1.61 -14.28
N VAL A 23 -13.52 1.95 -13.32
CA VAL A 23 -13.38 1.57 -11.92
C VAL A 23 -13.39 0.05 -11.77
N TRP A 24 -14.33 -0.66 -12.42
CA TRP A 24 -14.35 -2.13 -12.40
C TRP A 24 -13.10 -2.75 -13.03
N ARG A 25 -12.56 -2.19 -14.11
CA ARG A 25 -11.32 -2.69 -14.75
C ARG A 25 -10.09 -2.56 -13.84
N LEU A 26 -10.07 -1.56 -12.96
CA LEU A 26 -9.00 -1.36 -11.98
C LEU A 26 -9.26 -2.10 -10.66
N ALA A 27 -10.51 -2.17 -10.21
CA ALA A 27 -10.88 -2.82 -8.96
C ALA A 27 -10.74 -4.34 -9.06
N LEU A 28 -11.10 -4.94 -10.20
CA LEU A 28 -11.07 -6.38 -10.39
C LEU A 28 -9.67 -7.01 -10.18
N PRO A 29 -8.57 -6.48 -10.74
CA PRO A 29 -7.23 -6.99 -10.44
C PRO A 29 -6.80 -6.72 -8.99
N VAL A 30 -7.19 -5.60 -8.38
CA VAL A 30 -6.87 -5.31 -6.97
C VAL A 30 -7.58 -6.27 -6.02
N ILE A 31 -8.85 -6.56 -6.25
CA ILE A 31 -9.64 -7.53 -5.48
C ILE A 31 -9.02 -8.92 -5.62
N LEU A 32 -8.70 -9.33 -6.86
CA LEU A 32 -8.08 -10.62 -7.12
C LEU A 32 -6.72 -10.74 -6.41
N THR A 33 -5.91 -9.68 -6.45
CA THR A 33 -4.60 -9.65 -5.76
C THR A 33 -4.78 -9.78 -4.25
N ASN A 34 -5.73 -9.08 -3.64
CA ASN A 34 -6.02 -9.18 -2.21
C ASN A 34 -6.53 -10.57 -1.83
N LEU A 35 -7.37 -11.18 -2.68
CA LEU A 35 -7.90 -12.52 -2.46
C LEU A 35 -6.79 -13.58 -2.53
N LEU A 36 -5.91 -13.47 -3.53
CA LEU A 36 -4.73 -14.33 -3.67
C LEU A 36 -3.79 -14.15 -2.47
N GLN A 37 -3.52 -12.91 -2.06
CA GLN A 37 -2.64 -12.63 -0.92
C GLN A 37 -3.19 -13.21 0.38
N THR A 38 -4.50 -13.10 0.62
CA THR A 38 -5.17 -13.72 1.77
C THR A 38 -5.10 -15.25 1.70
N SER A 39 -5.32 -15.82 0.51
CA SER A 39 -5.25 -17.27 0.29
C SER A 39 -3.85 -17.82 0.57
N VAL A 40 -2.81 -17.13 0.11
CA VAL A 40 -1.41 -17.48 0.40
C VAL A 40 -1.16 -17.47 1.91
N SER A 41 -1.61 -16.45 2.64
CA SER A 41 -1.46 -16.38 4.10
C SER A 41 -2.13 -17.55 4.84
N VAL A 42 -3.32 -17.96 4.38
CA VAL A 42 -4.04 -19.13 4.92
C VAL A 42 -3.29 -20.42 4.61
N ILE A 43 -2.81 -20.58 3.37
CA ILE A 43 -2.05 -21.75 2.95
C ILE A 43 -0.73 -21.86 3.73
N ASP A 44 0.01 -20.76 3.92
CA ASP A 44 1.22 -20.72 4.74
C ASP A 44 0.94 -21.23 6.15
N THR A 45 -0.12 -20.71 6.78
CA THR A 45 -0.54 -21.12 8.12
C THR A 45 -0.96 -22.59 8.17
N PHE A 46 -1.68 -23.06 7.14
CA PHE A 46 -2.14 -24.44 7.04
C PHE A 46 -0.99 -25.43 6.81
N MET A 47 -0.02 -25.08 5.96
CA MET A 47 1.16 -25.90 5.68
C MET A 47 2.01 -26.06 6.94
N VAL A 48 2.23 -24.97 7.68
CA VAL A 48 2.97 -25.04 8.95
C VAL A 48 2.14 -25.73 10.04
N GLY A 49 0.81 -25.67 9.97
CA GLY A 49 -0.07 -26.36 10.89
C GLY A 49 -0.05 -27.89 10.80
N ARG A 50 0.32 -28.45 9.65
CA ARG A 50 0.56 -29.90 9.51
C ARG A 50 1.78 -30.40 10.30
N LEU A 51 2.67 -29.51 10.75
CA LEU A 51 3.86 -29.85 11.55
C LEU A 51 3.55 -29.96 13.05
N GLY A 52 2.32 -29.63 13.47
CA GLY A 52 1.82 -29.83 14.84
C GLY A 52 1.41 -28.54 15.56
N PRO A 53 0.83 -28.64 16.78
CA PRO A 53 0.25 -27.49 17.50
C PRO A 53 1.28 -26.41 17.86
N ILE A 54 2.50 -26.82 18.17
CA ILE A 54 3.62 -25.93 18.51
C ILE A 54 4.02 -25.07 17.30
N ALA A 55 3.97 -25.65 16.09
CA ALA A 55 4.30 -24.93 14.86
C ALA A 55 3.27 -23.83 14.53
N ILE A 56 1.99 -24.07 14.79
CA ILE A 56 0.94 -23.04 14.62
C ILE A 56 1.14 -21.90 15.63
N ALA A 57 1.45 -22.23 16.89
CA ALA A 57 1.74 -21.22 17.91
C ALA A 57 2.96 -20.36 17.55
N ALA A 58 4.01 -20.98 16.99
CA ALA A 58 5.18 -20.28 16.48
C ALA A 58 4.85 -19.34 15.30
N VAL A 59 4.00 -19.77 14.36
CA VAL A 59 3.52 -18.91 13.26
C VAL A 59 2.69 -17.74 13.77
N GLY A 60 1.82 -17.97 14.76
CA GLY A 60 1.05 -16.91 15.40
C GLY A 60 1.94 -15.82 16.01
N MET A 61 2.96 -16.23 16.78
CA MET A 61 3.95 -15.28 17.33
C MET A 61 4.79 -14.60 16.24
N GLY A 62 5.24 -15.36 15.23
CA GLY A 62 5.99 -14.80 14.10
C GLY A 62 5.17 -13.78 13.29
N ASN A 63 3.86 -13.98 13.18
CA ASN A 63 2.97 -13.05 12.51
C ASN A 63 2.87 -11.70 13.23
N VAL A 64 2.92 -11.67 14.57
CA VAL A 64 2.96 -10.42 15.34
C VAL A 64 4.22 -9.63 15.02
N ILE A 65 5.38 -10.30 15.01
CA ILE A 65 6.66 -9.67 14.65
C ILE A 65 6.62 -9.16 13.20
N ARG A 66 6.12 -9.98 12.26
CA ARG A 66 5.92 -9.58 10.87
C ARG A 66 5.04 -8.33 10.75
N MET A 67 3.96 -8.24 11.52
CA MET A 67 3.04 -7.10 11.48
C MET A 67 3.74 -5.82 11.96
N LEU A 68 4.54 -5.89 13.03
CA LEU A 68 5.31 -4.73 13.52
C LEU A 68 6.29 -4.22 12.46
N VAL A 69 7.03 -5.14 11.83
CA VAL A 69 7.93 -4.81 10.73
C VAL A 69 7.16 -4.15 9.58
N LEU A 70 6.03 -4.74 9.17
CA LEU A 70 5.21 -4.21 8.09
C LEU A 70 4.70 -2.78 8.37
N VAL A 71 4.25 -2.49 9.60
CA VAL A 71 3.82 -1.15 10.00
C VAL A 71 4.97 -0.14 9.95
N LEU A 72 6.19 -0.53 10.34
CA LEU A 72 7.36 0.35 10.24
C LEU A 72 7.68 0.70 8.78
N LEU A 73 7.66 -0.28 7.88
CA LEU A 73 7.86 -0.04 6.45
C LEU A 73 6.77 0.87 5.87
N LEU A 74 5.51 0.61 6.19
CA LEU A 74 4.39 1.45 5.76
C LEU A 74 4.51 2.89 6.26
N SER A 75 5.00 3.08 7.49
CA SER A 75 5.18 4.42 8.08
C SER A 75 6.22 5.24 7.31
N VAL A 76 7.35 4.62 6.96
CA VAL A 76 8.39 5.30 6.16
C VAL A 76 7.91 5.57 4.74
N ALA A 77 7.20 4.62 4.13
CA ALA A 77 6.59 4.81 2.81
C ALA A 77 5.57 5.95 2.81
N ALA A 78 4.72 6.05 3.83
CA ALA A 78 3.75 7.13 4.00
C ALA A 78 4.43 8.49 4.19
N GLY A 79 5.48 8.56 5.01
CA GLY A 79 6.28 9.78 5.19
C GLY A 79 6.94 10.25 3.89
N ALA A 80 7.52 9.32 3.13
CA ALA A 80 8.08 9.61 1.81
C ALA A 80 7.02 10.10 0.82
N MET A 81 5.86 9.44 0.76
CA MET A 81 4.73 9.86 -0.10
C MET A 81 4.27 11.29 0.24
N SER A 82 4.24 11.67 1.51
CA SER A 82 3.91 13.04 1.93
C SER A 82 4.91 14.07 1.39
N LEU A 83 6.21 13.81 1.49
CA LEU A 83 7.25 14.70 0.97
C LEU A 83 7.21 14.80 -0.56
N ILE A 84 6.96 13.69 -1.26
CA ILE A 84 6.82 13.66 -2.71
C ILE A 84 5.58 14.45 -3.14
N ALA A 85 4.46 14.32 -2.44
CA ALA A 85 3.24 15.09 -2.71
C ALA A 85 3.46 16.60 -2.53
N GLN A 86 4.21 17.01 -1.49
CA GLN A 86 4.58 18.41 -1.27
C GLN A 86 5.48 18.95 -2.41
N ALA A 87 6.50 18.20 -2.82
CA ALA A 87 7.37 18.58 -3.93
C ALA A 87 6.61 18.69 -5.26
N LYS A 88 5.67 17.76 -5.51
CA LYS A 88 4.79 17.78 -6.67
C LYS A 88 3.87 19.01 -6.66
N GLY A 89 3.32 19.37 -5.50
CA GLY A 89 2.50 20.59 -5.33
C GLY A 89 3.27 21.89 -5.59
N ALA A 90 4.56 21.92 -5.24
CA ALA A 90 5.44 23.07 -5.45
C ALA A 90 5.92 23.26 -6.92
N ARG A 91 5.57 22.33 -7.84
CA ARG A 91 6.04 22.31 -9.24
C ARG A 91 7.56 22.38 -9.40
N ASP A 92 8.29 21.80 -8.44
CA ASP A 92 9.76 21.73 -8.44
C ASP A 92 10.22 20.30 -8.79
N PRO A 93 10.49 20.02 -10.08
CA PRO A 93 10.86 18.68 -10.55
C PRO A 93 12.25 18.25 -10.07
N GLU A 94 13.16 19.19 -9.85
CA GLU A 94 14.51 18.92 -9.35
C GLU A 94 14.43 18.39 -7.93
N ARG A 95 13.70 19.10 -7.06
CA ARG A 95 13.47 18.69 -5.67
C ARG A 95 12.66 17.40 -5.58
N MET A 96 11.70 17.18 -6.48
CA MET A 96 10.97 15.93 -6.58
C MET A 96 11.90 14.73 -6.85
N SER A 97 12.82 14.87 -7.81
CA SER A 97 13.77 13.82 -8.15
C SER A 97 14.72 13.50 -6.98
N PHE A 98 15.20 14.54 -6.30
CA PHE A 98 16.07 14.40 -5.12
C PHE A 98 15.36 13.71 -3.95
N VAL A 99 14.15 14.17 -3.60
CA VAL A 99 13.34 13.59 -2.52
C VAL A 99 12.98 12.14 -2.81
N THR A 100 12.62 11.82 -4.06
CA THR A 100 12.30 10.46 -4.47
C THR A 100 13.53 9.55 -4.35
N ARG A 101 14.69 10.01 -4.81
CA ARG A 101 15.95 9.24 -4.72
C ARG A 101 16.36 9.02 -3.27
N GLN A 102 16.23 10.05 -2.44
CA GLN A 102 16.50 9.96 -1.01
C GLN A 102 15.53 8.97 -0.32
N ALA A 103 14.24 9.04 -0.62
CA ALA A 103 13.22 8.14 -0.08
C ALA A 103 13.44 6.67 -0.46
N ILE A 104 13.83 6.41 -1.72
CA ILE A 104 14.17 5.05 -2.16
C ILE A 104 15.42 4.57 -1.43
N SER A 105 16.46 5.40 -1.33
CA SER A 105 17.70 5.03 -0.63
C SER A 105 17.49 4.74 0.85
N SER A 106 16.69 5.55 1.56
CA SER A 106 16.36 5.33 2.97
C SER A 106 15.47 4.11 3.16
N GLY A 107 14.53 3.86 2.24
CA GLY A 107 13.70 2.65 2.25
C GLY A 107 14.52 1.36 2.05
N VAL A 108 15.48 1.37 1.13
CA VAL A 108 16.40 0.23 0.91
C VAL A 108 17.30 0.02 2.13
N LEU A 109 17.89 1.08 2.68
CA LEU A 109 18.71 1.01 3.90
C LEU A 109 17.93 0.43 5.08
N LEU A 110 16.69 0.88 5.28
CA LEU A 110 15.82 0.37 6.33
C LEU A 110 15.48 -1.11 6.11
N SER A 111 15.21 -1.51 4.86
CA SER A 111 14.89 -2.90 4.51
C SER A 111 16.08 -3.82 4.78
N VAL A 112 17.30 -3.40 4.40
CA VAL A 112 18.54 -4.13 4.67
C VAL A 112 18.82 -4.23 6.17
N ALA A 113 18.61 -3.14 6.92
CA ALA A 113 18.79 -3.12 8.37
C ALA A 113 17.82 -4.09 9.07
N LEU A 114 16.55 -4.11 8.67
CA LEU A 114 15.53 -5.02 9.20
C LEU A 114 15.83 -6.47 8.85
N MET A 115 16.30 -6.73 7.62
CA MET A 115 16.73 -8.07 7.20
C MET A 115 17.93 -8.58 8.00
N ALA A 116 18.96 -7.74 8.19
CA ALA A 116 20.11 -8.07 9.00
C ALA A 116 19.74 -8.32 10.47
N GLY A 117 18.85 -7.48 11.03
CA GLY A 117 18.33 -7.67 12.39
C GLY A 117 17.54 -8.97 12.54
N GLY A 118 16.70 -9.31 11.56
CA GLY A 118 15.94 -10.56 11.53
C GLY A 118 16.83 -11.81 11.46
N ILE A 119 17.91 -11.77 10.66
CA ILE A 119 18.89 -12.86 10.57
C ILE A 119 19.69 -13.00 11.86
N ALA A 120 20.04 -11.90 12.52
CA ALA A 120 20.81 -11.94 13.77
C ALA A 120 20.00 -12.44 14.99
N LEU A 121 18.66 -12.34 14.92
CA LEU A 121 17.72 -12.79 15.96
C LEU A 121 17.22 -14.23 15.74
N ALA A 122 17.46 -14.83 14.57
CA ALA A 122 17.03 -16.18 14.19
C ALA A 122 18.12 -17.21 14.48
#